data_AF-A0A7J4L8V6-F1
#
_entry.id   AF-A0A7J4L8V6-F1
#
_cell.length_a   1.000
_cell.length_b   1.000
_cell.length_c   1.000
_cell.angle_alpha   90.00
_cell.angle_beta   90.00
_cell.angle_gamma   90.00
#
_symmetry.space_group_name_H-M   'P 1'
#
loop_
_entity.id
_entity.type
_entity.pdbx_description
1 polymer ?
#
loop_
_entity_poly.entity_id
_entity_poly.type
_entity_poly.pdbx_seq_one_letter_code
_entity_poly.pdbx_strand_id
1 'polypeptide(L)'
;MVSSSIQYPFLVGVLQIADMFLAIVAGLISLNMVRHARRQEHLRPWKMLIPMMVLFALEMVIKALRAFGIFESPYLTHVIPSIMMGFLIAALVMQIQITEAI
;
A
#
# COMPACT_ATOMS: atom_id res chain seq x y z
N MET A 1 16.47 -25.36 -23.76
CA MET A 1 16.90 -24.76 -22.48
C MET A 1 16.94 -23.25 -22.66
N VAL A 2 15.83 -22.57 -22.37
CA VAL A 2 15.82 -21.09 -22.33
C VAL A 2 16.53 -20.70 -21.04
N SER A 3 17.61 -19.95 -21.13
CA SER A 3 18.47 -19.65 -19.98
C SER A 3 17.67 -18.89 -18.93
N SER A 4 17.68 -19.42 -17.71
CA SER A 4 17.09 -18.83 -16.51
C SER A 4 17.51 -17.38 -16.27
N SER A 5 18.61 -16.92 -16.88
CA SER A 5 19.09 -15.53 -16.86
C SER A 5 18.17 -14.51 -17.54
N ILE A 6 17.34 -14.89 -18.53
CA ILE A 6 16.43 -13.95 -19.22
C ILE A 6 15.06 -13.85 -18.52
N GLN A 7 14.61 -14.94 -17.87
CA GLN A 7 13.31 -14.96 -17.19
C GLN A 7 13.25 -14.04 -15.96
N TYR A 8 14.32 -13.99 -15.17
CA TYR A 8 14.39 -13.14 -13.97
C TYR A 8 14.17 -11.64 -14.26
N PRO A 9 14.92 -11.00 -15.18
CA PRO A 9 14.75 -9.56 -15.44
C PRO A 9 13.39 -9.25 -16.08
N PHE A 10 12.86 -10.13 -16.93
CA PHE A 10 11.52 -9.94 -17.51
C PHE A 10 10.42 -10.02 -16.44
N LEU A 11 10.46 -11.03 -15.57
CA LEU A 11 9.49 -11.20 -14.49
C LEU A 11 9.52 -10.02 -13.51
N VAL A 12 10.72 -9.55 -13.15
CA VAL A 12 10.90 -8.38 -12.29
C VAL A 12 10.32 -7.12 -12.95
N GLY A 13 10.57 -6.91 -14.26
CA GLY A 13 10.01 -5.78 -15.00
C GLY A 13 8.47 -5.81 -15.04
N VAL A 14 7.86 -6.96 -15.29
CA VAL A 14 6.40 -7.11 -15.28
C VAL A 14 5.81 -6.86 -13.90
N LEU A 15 6.43 -7.41 -12.84
CA LEU A 15 6.02 -7.16 -11.46
C LEU A 15 6.08 -5.68 -11.10
N GLN A 16 7.13 -4.98 -11.53
CA GLN A 16 7.29 -3.56 -11.24
C GLN A 16 6.23 -2.69 -11.94
N ILE A 17 5.87 -3.03 -13.19
CA ILE A 17 4.79 -2.34 -13.92
C ILE A 17 3.44 -2.62 -13.24
N ALA A 18 3.19 -3.86 -12.82
CA ALA A 18 1.97 -4.24 -12.11
C ALA A 18 1.84 -3.49 -10.77
N ASP A 19 2.92 -3.42 -9.98
CA ASP A 19 2.97 -2.68 -8.72
C ASP A 19 2.67 -1.18 -8.96
N MET A 20 3.20 -0.58 -10.02
CA MET A 20 2.93 0.82 -10.36
C MET A 20 1.44 1.05 -10.71
N PHE A 21 0.83 0.15 -11.47
CA PHE A 21 -0.60 0.21 -11.79
C PHE A 21 -1.47 0.05 -10.54
N LEU A 22 -1.14 -0.90 -9.66
CA LEU A 22 -1.81 -1.11 -8.38
C LEU A 22 -1.76 0.14 -7.51
N ALA A 23 -0.62 0.83 -7.48
CA ALA A 23 -0.49 2.05 -6.70
C ALA A 23 -1.36 3.20 -7.21
N ILE A 24 -1.50 3.34 -8.53
CA ILE A 24 -2.41 4.33 -9.13
C ILE A 24 -3.85 4.01 -8.74
N VAL A 25 -4.28 2.76 -8.86
CA VAL A 25 -5.64 2.33 -8.51
C VAL A 25 -5.91 2.55 -7.01
N ALA A 26 -4.97 2.16 -6.14
CA ALA A 26 -5.08 2.40 -4.70
C ALA A 26 -5.18 3.89 -4.37
N GLY A 27 -4.38 4.73 -5.04
CA GLY A 27 -4.45 6.18 -4.92
C GLY A 27 -5.82 6.76 -5.31
N LEU A 28 -6.40 6.27 -6.41
CA LEU A 28 -7.74 6.69 -6.86
C LEU A 28 -8.83 6.27 -5.88
N ILE A 29 -8.78 5.01 -5.39
CA ILE A 29 -9.72 4.51 -4.37
C ILE A 29 -9.64 5.38 -3.12
N SER A 30 -8.42 5.68 -2.67
CA SER A 30 -8.18 6.53 -1.51
C SER A 30 -8.71 7.94 -1.65
N LEU A 31 -8.46 8.60 -2.78
CA LEU A 31 -8.96 9.95 -3.05
C LEU A 31 -10.49 9.96 -3.00
N ASN A 32 -11.12 8.96 -3.61
CA ASN A 32 -12.57 8.82 -3.59
C ASN A 32 -13.09 8.57 -2.16
N MET A 33 -12.38 7.71 -1.42
CA MET A 33 -12.68 7.40 -0.03
C MET A 33 -12.59 8.63 0.88
N VAL A 34 -11.52 9.43 0.79
CA VAL A 34 -11.33 10.66 1.58
C VAL A 34 -12.42 11.68 1.25
N ARG A 35 -12.80 11.79 -0.02
CA ARG A 35 -13.88 12.70 -0.45
C ARG A 35 -15.22 12.30 0.15
N HIS A 36 -15.51 11.00 0.23
CA HIS A 36 -16.73 10.49 0.86
C HIS A 36 -16.68 10.61 2.39
N ALA A 37 -15.52 10.33 2.99
CA ALA A 37 -15.31 10.40 4.43
C ALA A 37 -15.49 11.81 5.01
N ARG A 38 -15.13 12.86 4.27
CA ARG A 38 -15.37 14.26 4.68
C ARG A 38 -16.85 14.62 4.81
N ARG A 39 -17.76 13.86 4.21
CA ARG A 39 -19.21 14.14 4.26
C ARG A 39 -19.92 13.48 5.45
N GLN A 40 -19.29 12.55 6.16
CA GLN A 40 -19.91 11.86 7.29
C GLN A 40 -18.99 11.87 8.52
N GLU A 41 -19.38 12.59 9.57
CA GLU A 41 -18.62 12.73 10.83
C GLU A 41 -18.39 11.40 11.58
N HIS A 42 -19.12 10.33 11.24
CA HIS A 42 -18.98 9.01 11.85
C HIS A 42 -17.80 8.17 11.32
N LEU A 43 -17.06 8.64 10.32
CA LEU A 43 -15.97 7.88 9.70
C LEU A 43 -14.60 8.15 10.37
N ARG A 44 -14.54 8.12 11.71
CA ARG A 44 -13.27 8.16 12.47
C ARG A 44 -12.24 7.11 12.00
N PRO A 45 -12.62 5.85 11.66
CA PRO A 45 -11.67 4.85 11.15
C PRO A 45 -10.98 5.27 9.85
N TRP A 46 -11.63 6.11 9.04
CA TRP A 46 -11.11 6.54 7.76
C TRP A 46 -10.01 7.59 7.88
N LYS A 47 -9.92 8.28 9.03
CA LYS A 47 -8.77 9.14 9.33
C LYS A 47 -7.50 8.32 9.57
N MET A 48 -7.60 7.05 10.00
CA MET A 48 -6.46 6.13 10.14
C MET A 48 -5.99 5.55 8.81
N LEU A 49 -6.85 5.50 7.79
CA LEU A 49 -6.45 5.06 6.44
C LEU A 49 -5.58 6.08 5.72
N ILE A 50 -5.69 7.38 6.04
CA ILE A 50 -4.86 8.43 5.43
C ILE A 50 -3.36 8.21 5.69
N PRO A 51 -2.88 8.04 6.93
CA PRO A 51 -1.46 7.76 7.17
C PRO A 51 -1.01 6.42 6.55
N MET A 52 -1.88 5.41 6.50
CA MET A 52 -1.59 4.15 5.80
C MET A 52 -1.33 4.36 4.30
N MET A 53 -2.11 5.21 3.64
CA MET A 53 -1.92 5.57 2.24
C MET A 53 -0.60 6.29 2.00
N VAL A 54 -0.18 7.16 2.92
CA VAL A 54 1.11 7.84 2.87
C VAL A 54 2.26 6.84 3.01
N LEU A 55 2.16 5.90 3.95
CA LEU A 55 3.13 4.81 4.11
C LEU A 55 3.21 3.93 2.86
N PHE A 56 2.07 3.60 2.26
CA PHE A 56 2.02 2.83 1.01
C PHE A 56 2.69 3.56 -0.16
N ALA A 57 2.42 4.87 -0.31
CA ALA A 57 3.08 5.68 -1.33
C ALA A 57 4.60 5.74 -1.13
N LEU A 58 5.06 5.88 0.12
CA LEU A 58 6.48 5.80 0.48
C LEU A 58 7.10 4.45 0.11
N GLU A 59 6.39 3.35 0.39
CA GLU A 59 6.87 2.01 0.04
C GLU A 59 7.01 1.85 -1.48
N MET A 60 6.07 2.38 -2.25
CA MET A 60 6.14 2.37 -3.72
C MET A 60 7.35 3.13 -4.25
N VAL A 61 7.69 4.27 -3.64
CA VAL A 61 8.92 5.02 -3.97
C VAL A 61 10.16 4.19 -3.66
N ILE A 62 10.20 3.53 -2.49
CA ILE A 62 11.34 2.69 -2.08
C ILE A 62 11.48 1.48 -3.02
N LYS A 63 10.39 0.82 -3.38
CA LYS A 63 10.39 -0.29 -4.35
C LYS A 63 10.88 0.16 -5.73
N ALA A 64 10.45 1.33 -6.19
CA ALA A 64 10.92 1.92 -7.44
C ALA A 64 12.44 2.19 -7.38
N LEU A 65 12.93 2.84 -6.32
CA LEU A 65 14.36 3.11 -6.12
C LEU A 65 15.19 1.81 -6.08
N ARG A 66 14.68 0.76 -5.44
CA ARG A 66 15.32 -0.56 -5.40
C ARG A 66 15.41 -1.18 -6.79
N ALA A 67 14.35 -1.08 -7.59
CA ALA A 67 14.34 -1.62 -8.94
C ALA A 67 15.28 -0.87 -9.91
N PHE A 68 15.57 0.40 -9.64
CA PHE A 68 16.65 1.13 -10.33
C PHE A 68 18.06 0.83 -9.79
N GLY A 69 18.18 -0.05 -8.79
CA GLY A 69 19.47 -0.40 -8.18
C GLY A 69 20.10 0.71 -7.33
N ILE A 70 19.33 1.74 -6.96
CA ILE A 70 19.83 2.89 -6.17
C ILE A 70 19.95 2.52 -4.68
N PHE A 71 19.11 1.59 -4.19
CA PHE A 71 19.09 1.19 -2.79
C PHE A 71 18.67 -0.27 -2.62
N GLU A 72 19.51 -1.10 -2.01
CA GLU A 72 19.20 -2.51 -1.70
C GLU A 72 19.18 -2.72 -0.19
N SER A 73 17.98 -2.65 0.40
CA SER A 73 17.78 -3.09 1.79
C SER A 73 16.65 -4.11 1.85
N PRO A 74 16.95 -5.39 2.15
CA PRO A 74 15.92 -6.43 2.22
C PRO A 74 14.96 -6.25 3.41
N TYR A 75 15.39 -5.55 4.47
CA TYR A 75 14.60 -5.37 5.69
C TYR A 75 13.46 -4.35 5.50
N LEU A 76 13.67 -3.27 4.74
CA LEU A 76 12.66 -2.22 4.55
C LEU A 76 11.40 -2.75 3.85
N THR A 77 11.54 -3.69 2.92
CA THR A 77 10.43 -4.31 2.18
C THR A 77 9.55 -5.22 3.02
N HIS A 78 9.92 -5.55 4.26
CA HIS A 78 9.10 -6.36 5.15
C HIS A 78 8.52 -5.53 6.30
N VAL A 79 9.28 -4.57 6.83
CA VAL A 79 8.86 -3.75 7.95
C VAL A 79 7.69 -2.83 7.58
N ILE A 80 7.74 -2.18 6.41
CA ILE A 80 6.70 -1.23 6.00
C ILE A 80 5.35 -1.93 5.79
N PRO A 81 5.27 -3.08 5.07
CA PRO A 81 4.01 -3.83 4.98
C PRO A 81 3.47 -4.30 6.32
N SER A 82 4.32 -4.74 7.24
CA SER A 82 3.88 -5.17 8.58
C SER A 82 3.25 -4.02 9.37
N ILE A 83 3.84 -2.82 9.31
CA ILE A 83 3.27 -1.62 9.94
C ILE A 83 1.93 -1.26 9.29
N MET A 84 1.87 -1.27 7.96
CA MET A 84 0.61 -1.02 7.22
C MET A 84 -0.48 -2.02 7.61
N MET A 85 -0.14 -3.30 7.76
CA MET A 85 -1.08 -4.33 8.16
C MET A 85 -1.58 -4.13 9.59
N GLY A 86 -0.72 -3.68 10.50
CA GLY A 86 -1.12 -3.26 11.85
C GLY A 86 -2.14 -2.11 11.83
N PHE A 87 -1.91 -1.09 10.98
CA PHE A 87 -2.87 0.02 10.79
C PHE A 87 -4.21 -0.47 10.22
N LEU A 88 -4.20 -1.38 9.25
CA LEU A 88 -5.41 -1.98 8.71
C LEU A 88 -6.21 -2.71 9.79
N ILE A 89 -5.56 -3.57 10.57
CA ILE A 89 -6.20 -4.34 11.63
C ILE A 89 -6.81 -3.39 12.66
N ALA A 90 -6.07 -2.37 13.10
CA ALA A 90 -6.57 -1.38 14.04
C ALA A 90 -7.80 -0.62 13.50
N ALA A 91 -7.76 -0.19 12.23
CA ALA A 91 -8.87 0.47 11.58
C ALA A 91 -10.11 -0.43 11.50
N LEU A 92 -9.92 -1.71 11.22
CA LEU A 92 -10.98 -2.71 11.08
C LEU A 92 -11.63 -3.02 12.43
N VAL A 93 -10.82 -3.22 13.47
CA VAL A 93 -11.31 -3.39 14.85
C VAL A 93 -12.11 -2.18 15.30
N MET A 94 -11.62 -0.97 15.04
CA MET A 94 -12.34 0.26 15.38
C MET A 94 -13.66 0.39 14.61
N GLN A 95 -13.69 -0.03 13.34
CA GLN A 95 -14.92 -0.04 12.54
C GLN A 95 -15.95 -1.04 13.06
N ILE A 96 -15.53 -2.25 13.47
CA ILE A 96 -16.41 -3.26 14.04
C ILE A 96 -17.04 -2.74 15.33
N GLN A 97 -16.24 -2.17 16.25
CA GLN A 97 -16.74 -1.61 17.50
C GLN A 97 -17.77 -0.50 17.30
N ILE A 98 -17.58 0.36 16.29
CA ILE A 98 -18.55 1.41 15.94
C ILE A 98 -19.84 0.79 15.36
N THR A 99 -19.72 -0.28 14.57
CA THR A 99 -20.87 -0.95 13.95
C THR A 99 -21.70 -1.73 14.99
N GLU A 100 -21.06 -2.34 15.98
CA GLU A 100 -21.75 -3.05 17.09
C GLU A 100 -22.43 -2.08 18.08
N ALA A 101 -21.99 -0.82 18.14
CA ALA A 101 -22.54 0.19 19.04
C ALA A 101 -23.79 0.91 18.49
N ILE A 102 -24.14 0.70 17.21
CA ILE A 102 -25.30 1.27 16.51
C ILE A 102 -26.40 0.21 16.42
#